data_AF-A0A1Q3MY89-F1
#
_entry.id   AF-A0A1Q3MY89-F1
#
_cell.length_a   1.000
_cell.length_b   1.000
_cell.length_c   1.000
_cell.angle_alpha   90.00
_cell.angle_beta   90.00
_cell.angle_gamma   90.00
#
_symmetry.space_group_name_H-M   'P 1'
#
loop_
_entity.id
_entity.type
_entity.pdbx_description
1 polymer ?
#
loop_
_entity_poly.entity_id
_entity_poly.type
_entity_poly.pdbx_seq_one_letter_code
_entity_poly.pdbx_strand_id
1 'polypeptide(L)'
;MSKMITTPCFFEPWLQFKHPIVRHLAFCIASPNILTHIPNELNVQHHFELHSDTIWQGHYQRYEQRLKQLDQHPQALIDFLAQLKSTRLGLRFENLLWFWLLDDDYHPYQLLGHSIQKIAGAVTLGELDFVVFNQQTAEVEHWEVALKYYLGEGQFALAQWYGLNRQDTLQRKLKHFTERQFQFTEANQH
;
A
#
# COMPACT_ATOMS: atom_id res chain seq x y z
N MET A 1 -41.83 -1.79 -0.94
CA MET A 1 -41.08 -0.62 -1.42
C MET A 1 -39.60 -0.98 -1.43
N SER A 2 -39.04 -1.23 -2.61
CA SER A 2 -37.62 -1.55 -2.77
C SER A 2 -36.82 -0.30 -2.44
N LYS A 3 -36.03 -0.33 -1.34
CA LYS A 3 -35.02 0.70 -1.11
C LYS A 3 -34.02 0.56 -2.25
N MET A 4 -34.03 1.50 -3.19
CA MET A 4 -32.94 1.63 -4.15
C MET A 4 -31.65 1.74 -3.32
N ILE A 5 -30.79 0.74 -3.45
CA ILE A 5 -29.43 0.79 -2.93
C ILE A 5 -28.78 1.90 -3.74
N THR A 6 -28.65 3.09 -3.17
CA THR A 6 -27.81 4.14 -3.75
C THR A 6 -26.38 3.62 -3.67
N THR A 7 -25.88 3.07 -4.77
CA THR A 7 -24.47 2.71 -4.89
C THR A 7 -23.66 3.98 -4.61
N PRO A 8 -22.80 3.99 -3.59
CA PRO A 8 -21.89 5.10 -3.39
C PRO A 8 -21.07 5.28 -4.67
N CYS A 9 -21.00 6.51 -5.18
CA CYS A 9 -20.08 6.83 -6.27
C CYS A 9 -18.69 6.88 -5.65
N PHE A 10 -17.97 5.76 -5.70
CA PHE A 10 -16.59 5.70 -5.23
C PHE A 10 -15.70 6.46 -6.21
N PHE A 11 -14.64 7.08 -5.69
CA PHE A 11 -13.59 7.65 -6.51
C PHE A 11 -12.77 6.50 -7.13
N GLU A 12 -13.15 6.09 -8.34
CA GLU A 12 -12.54 4.96 -9.06
C GLU A 12 -11.81 5.42 -10.34
N PRO A 13 -10.86 6.36 -10.23
CA PRO A 13 -10.31 7.03 -11.40
C PRO A 13 -9.43 6.10 -12.25
N TRP A 14 -9.06 4.93 -11.74
CA TRP A 14 -8.34 3.90 -12.50
C TRP A 14 -9.16 3.33 -13.66
N LEU A 15 -10.50 3.36 -13.59
CA LEU A 15 -11.38 2.82 -14.63
C LEU A 15 -11.27 3.56 -15.97
N GLN A 16 -10.70 4.77 -15.98
CA GLN A 16 -10.50 5.55 -17.21
C GLN A 16 -9.38 5.00 -18.11
N PHE A 17 -8.43 4.24 -17.56
CA PHE A 17 -7.26 3.73 -18.28
C PHE A 17 -7.58 2.43 -19.02
N LYS A 18 -7.17 2.34 -20.28
CA LYS A 18 -7.46 1.20 -21.16
C LYS A 18 -6.50 0.04 -20.93
N HIS A 19 -5.23 0.33 -20.69
CA HIS A 19 -4.20 -0.69 -20.53
C HIS A 19 -4.26 -1.30 -19.11
N PRO A 20 -4.44 -2.63 -18.97
CA PRO A 20 -4.66 -3.25 -17.66
C PRO A 20 -3.55 -2.96 -16.63
N ILE A 21 -2.28 -2.95 -17.07
CA ILE A 21 -1.15 -2.68 -16.16
C ILE A 21 -1.15 -1.25 -15.62
N VAL A 22 -1.60 -0.28 -16.41
CA VAL A 22 -1.71 1.13 -16.04
C VAL A 22 -2.90 1.33 -15.12
N ARG A 23 -4.01 0.63 -15.37
CA ARG A 23 -5.14 0.57 -14.43
C ARG A 23 -4.71 0.04 -13.07
N HIS A 24 -3.86 -0.99 -13.04
CA HIS A 24 -3.34 -1.52 -11.78
C HIS A 24 -2.44 -0.50 -11.06
N LEU A 25 -1.56 0.22 -11.77
CA LEU A 25 -0.74 1.27 -11.18
C LEU A 25 -1.61 2.40 -10.61
N ALA A 26 -2.59 2.88 -11.40
CA ALA A 26 -3.55 3.88 -10.98
C ALA A 26 -4.35 3.42 -9.74
N PHE A 27 -4.75 2.15 -9.69
CA PHE A 27 -5.40 1.57 -8.53
C PHE A 27 -4.51 1.61 -7.29
N CYS A 28 -3.22 1.29 -7.40
CA CYS A 28 -2.30 1.29 -6.26
C CYS A 28 -2.14 2.68 -5.62
N ILE A 29 -2.24 3.75 -6.42
CA ILE A 29 -2.05 5.13 -5.97
C ILE A 29 -3.38 5.76 -5.50
N ALA A 30 -4.52 5.34 -6.06
CA ALA A 30 -5.82 5.97 -5.83
C ALA A 30 -6.81 5.13 -5.01
N SER A 31 -6.51 3.87 -4.70
CA SER A 31 -7.40 3.04 -3.90
C SER A 31 -7.55 3.61 -2.48
N PRO A 32 -8.76 3.64 -1.92
CA PRO A 32 -8.97 4.09 -0.56
C PRO A 32 -8.28 3.17 0.44
N ASN A 33 -7.90 3.70 1.60
CA ASN A 33 -7.38 2.88 2.68
C ASN A 33 -8.46 1.93 3.22
N ILE A 34 -8.04 0.74 3.66
CA ILE A 34 -8.93 -0.18 4.39
C ILE A 34 -9.34 0.42 5.76
N LEU A 35 -8.45 1.22 6.35
CA LEU A 35 -8.64 1.86 7.64
C LEU A 35 -8.57 3.37 7.49
N THR A 36 -9.56 4.08 7.99
CA THR A 36 -9.54 5.55 8.09
C THR A 36 -8.86 6.04 9.38
N HIS A 37 -8.83 5.19 10.39
CA HIS A 37 -8.17 5.42 11.68
C HIS A 37 -7.77 4.06 12.29
N ILE A 38 -6.80 4.09 13.19
CA ILE A 38 -6.43 2.90 13.98
C ILE A 38 -7.59 2.57 14.92
N PRO A 39 -8.13 1.34 14.91
CA PRO A 39 -9.24 0.96 15.78
C PRO A 39 -8.87 1.06 17.26
N ASN A 40 -9.77 1.59 18.09
CA ASN A 40 -9.53 1.75 19.53
C ASN A 40 -9.34 0.41 20.27
N GLU A 41 -9.84 -0.70 19.70
CA GLU A 41 -9.66 -2.04 20.28
C GLU A 41 -8.26 -2.60 20.05
N LEU A 42 -7.44 -1.97 19.20
CA LEU A 42 -6.08 -2.40 18.93
C LEU A 42 -5.13 -1.85 20.00
N ASN A 43 -4.46 -2.75 20.72
CA ASN A 43 -3.34 -2.36 21.58
C ASN A 43 -2.09 -2.15 20.72
N VAL A 44 -1.67 -0.89 20.57
CA VAL A 44 -0.51 -0.50 19.76
C VAL A 44 0.76 -0.60 20.60
N GLN A 45 1.62 -1.58 20.30
CA GLN A 45 2.92 -1.75 20.94
C GLN A 45 4.00 -0.88 20.30
N HIS A 46 4.05 -0.88 18.97
CA HIS A 46 4.87 0.02 18.18
C HIS A 46 3.98 0.92 17.35
N HIS A 47 4.25 2.22 17.44
CA HIS A 47 3.50 3.26 16.75
C HIS A 47 3.68 3.14 15.24
N PHE A 48 2.59 3.38 14.51
CA PHE A 48 2.59 3.51 13.06
C PHE A 48 1.51 4.50 12.66
N GLU A 49 1.68 5.11 11.49
CA GLU A 49 0.74 6.07 10.95
C GLU A 49 0.04 5.52 9.71
N LEU A 50 -1.14 6.08 9.42
CA LEU A 50 -1.88 5.82 8.21
C LEU A 50 -1.94 7.10 7.40
N HIS A 51 -1.46 7.07 6.15
CA HIS A 51 -1.67 8.18 5.23
C HIS A 51 -3.17 8.33 4.94
N SER A 52 -3.69 9.54 5.10
CA SER A 52 -5.09 9.82 4.78
C SER A 52 -5.39 9.64 3.29
N ASP A 53 -6.64 9.34 2.95
CA ASP A 53 -7.09 9.24 1.55
C ASP A 53 -6.80 10.53 0.77
N THR A 54 -6.84 11.69 1.42
CA THR A 54 -6.54 13.00 0.82
C THR A 54 -5.08 13.09 0.33
N ILE A 55 -4.13 12.53 1.08
CA ILE A 55 -2.71 12.51 0.70
C ILE A 55 -2.55 11.71 -0.60
N TRP A 56 -3.10 10.49 -0.63
CA TRP A 56 -3.05 9.61 -1.80
C TRP A 56 -3.80 10.18 -3.02
N GLN A 57 -4.95 10.83 -2.81
CA GLN A 57 -5.63 11.57 -3.88
C GLN A 57 -4.74 12.67 -4.46
N GLY A 58 -3.98 13.40 -3.64
CA GLY A 58 -3.01 14.39 -4.09
C GLY A 58 -1.87 13.77 -4.91
N HIS A 59 -1.33 12.61 -4.48
CA HIS A 59 -0.35 11.87 -5.26
C HIS A 59 -0.91 11.39 -6.61
N TYR A 60 -2.13 10.86 -6.61
CA TYR A 60 -2.80 10.46 -7.85
C TYR A 60 -2.98 11.63 -8.82
N GLN A 61 -3.46 12.78 -8.34
CA GLN A 61 -3.68 13.97 -9.17
C GLN A 61 -2.38 14.46 -9.83
N ARG A 62 -1.27 14.46 -9.08
CA ARG A 62 0.05 14.81 -9.63
C ARG A 62 0.51 13.81 -10.68
N TYR A 63 0.27 12.53 -10.45
CA TYR A 63 0.70 11.43 -11.33
C TYR A 63 -0.24 11.14 -12.50
N GLU A 64 -1.44 11.75 -12.55
CA GLU A 64 -2.46 11.40 -13.54
C GLU A 64 -1.99 11.59 -14.99
N GLN A 65 -1.24 12.66 -15.27
CA GLN A 65 -0.69 12.91 -16.61
C GLN A 65 0.34 11.84 -17.00
N ARG A 66 1.16 11.40 -16.04
CA ARG A 66 2.11 10.31 -16.24
C ARG A 66 1.39 8.99 -16.52
N LEU A 67 0.30 8.70 -15.81
CA LEU A 67 -0.57 7.56 -16.09
C LEU A 67 -1.18 7.61 -17.49
N LYS A 68 -1.65 8.78 -17.95
CA LYS A 68 -2.18 8.96 -19.32
C LYS A 68 -1.13 8.69 -20.40
N GLN A 69 0.12 9.11 -20.16
CA GLN A 69 1.25 8.79 -21.05
C GLN A 69 1.55 7.29 -21.07
N LEU A 70 1.62 6.65 -19.89
CA LEU A 70 1.82 5.22 -19.77
C LEU A 70 0.68 4.42 -20.41
N ASP A 71 -0.56 4.91 -20.38
CA ASP A 71 -1.70 4.24 -21.02
C ASP A 71 -1.57 4.20 -22.56
N GLN A 72 -0.90 5.19 -23.15
CA GLN A 72 -0.58 5.24 -24.58
C GLN A 72 0.70 4.44 -24.90
N HIS A 73 1.71 4.52 -24.02
CA HIS A 73 3.03 3.91 -24.20
C HIS A 73 3.45 3.13 -22.93
N PRO A 74 2.89 1.92 -22.70
CA PRO A 74 3.02 1.20 -21.42
C PRO A 74 4.35 0.48 -21.24
N GLN A 75 5.24 0.54 -22.24
CA GLN A 75 6.41 -0.34 -22.33
C GLN A 75 7.32 -0.24 -21.11
N ALA A 76 7.60 0.96 -20.60
CA ALA A 76 8.44 1.15 -19.43
C ALA A 76 7.88 0.43 -18.18
N LEU A 77 6.56 0.49 -17.98
CA LEU A 77 5.90 -0.18 -16.86
C LEU A 77 5.82 -1.71 -17.06
N ILE A 78 5.62 -2.15 -18.31
CA ILE A 78 5.63 -3.58 -18.66
C ILE A 78 7.01 -4.18 -18.41
N ASP A 79 8.06 -3.53 -18.91
CA ASP A 79 9.44 -4.01 -18.79
C ASP A 79 9.88 -4.05 -17.34
N PHE A 80 9.50 -3.04 -16.54
CA PHE A 80 9.76 -3.03 -15.11
C PHE A 80 9.10 -4.22 -14.41
N LEU A 81 7.79 -4.43 -14.62
CA LEU A 81 7.08 -5.54 -13.97
C LEU A 81 7.44 -6.91 -14.52
N ALA A 82 7.97 -7.03 -15.74
CA ALA A 82 8.44 -8.29 -16.30
C ALA A 82 9.64 -8.87 -15.55
N GLN A 83 10.37 -8.04 -14.79
CA GLN A 83 11.48 -8.49 -13.93
C GLN A 83 10.98 -9.33 -12.74
N LEU A 84 9.72 -9.12 -12.33
CA LEU A 84 9.10 -9.88 -11.26
C LEU A 84 8.66 -11.27 -11.76
N LYS A 85 9.37 -12.31 -11.32
CA LYS A 85 9.06 -13.72 -11.67
C LYS A 85 7.84 -14.29 -10.92
N SER A 86 7.25 -13.54 -9.99
CA SER A 86 6.18 -14.01 -9.12
C SER A 86 4.80 -13.49 -9.57
N THR A 87 3.79 -14.35 -9.53
CA THR A 87 2.39 -13.99 -9.75
C THR A 87 1.66 -13.59 -8.46
N ARG A 88 2.34 -13.58 -7.31
CA ARG A 88 1.75 -13.21 -6.02
C ARG A 88 1.30 -11.76 -6.06
N LEU A 89 0.01 -11.54 -5.78
CA LEU A 89 -0.61 -10.22 -5.89
C LEU A 89 0.05 -9.17 -4.98
N GLY A 90 0.46 -9.56 -3.77
CA GLY A 90 1.17 -8.67 -2.84
C GLY A 90 2.48 -8.12 -3.41
N LEU A 91 3.33 -8.98 -3.98
CA LEU A 91 4.59 -8.55 -4.60
C LEU A 91 4.33 -7.70 -5.84
N ARG A 92 3.28 -8.02 -6.61
CA ARG A 92 2.88 -7.19 -7.76
C ARG A 92 2.46 -5.79 -7.33
N PHE A 93 1.73 -5.67 -6.22
CA PHE A 93 1.29 -4.40 -5.65
C PHE A 93 2.50 -3.58 -5.16
N GLU A 94 3.40 -4.21 -4.42
CA GLU A 94 4.66 -3.61 -3.98
C GLU A 94 5.49 -3.10 -5.17
N ASN A 95 5.69 -3.91 -6.22
CA ASN A 95 6.44 -3.48 -7.41
C ASN A 95 5.76 -2.34 -8.18
N LEU A 96 4.43 -2.25 -8.16
CA LEU A 96 3.73 -1.11 -8.76
C LEU A 96 3.98 0.18 -7.97
N LEU A 97 3.94 0.12 -6.64
CA LEU A 97 4.31 1.26 -5.79
C LEU A 97 5.79 1.59 -5.93
N TRP A 98 6.66 0.60 -6.08
CA TRP A 98 8.07 0.81 -6.34
C TRP A 98 8.29 1.55 -7.66
N PHE A 99 7.62 1.15 -8.74
CA PHE A 99 7.68 1.87 -10.01
C PHE A 99 7.26 3.35 -9.84
N TRP A 100 6.20 3.60 -9.08
CA TRP A 100 5.78 4.97 -8.78
C TRP A 100 6.82 5.73 -7.95
N LEU A 101 7.41 5.10 -6.92
CA LEU A 101 8.45 5.67 -6.05
C LEU A 101 9.76 6.03 -6.77
N LEU A 102 9.98 5.51 -7.98
CA LEU A 102 11.14 5.84 -8.81
C LEU A 102 10.92 7.09 -9.69
N ASP A 103 9.67 7.55 -9.83
CA ASP A 103 9.30 8.74 -10.60
C ASP A 103 9.30 9.98 -9.66
N ASP A 104 10.50 10.33 -9.15
CA ASP A 104 10.74 11.36 -8.11
C ASP A 104 10.07 12.73 -8.39
N ASP A 105 9.85 13.08 -9.66
CA ASP A 105 9.23 14.36 -10.06
C ASP A 105 7.75 14.51 -9.60
N TYR A 106 7.10 13.43 -9.17
CA TYR A 106 5.65 13.41 -8.92
C TYR A 106 5.26 13.28 -7.44
N HIS A 107 6.22 13.13 -6.54
CA HIS A 107 6.00 12.96 -5.10
C HIS A 107 7.20 13.45 -4.28
N PRO A 108 7.03 13.74 -2.97
CA PRO A 108 8.11 14.28 -2.14
C PRO A 108 9.05 13.22 -1.55
N TYR A 109 8.85 11.95 -1.88
CA TYR A 109 9.61 10.84 -1.30
C TYR A 109 10.82 10.52 -2.17
N GLN A 110 11.98 10.36 -1.54
CA GLN A 110 13.16 9.80 -2.17
C GLN A 110 13.33 8.35 -1.68
N LEU A 111 13.37 7.39 -2.59
CA LEU A 111 13.57 5.98 -2.23
C LEU A 111 15.01 5.75 -1.73
N LEU A 112 15.16 5.34 -0.48
CA LEU A 112 16.45 4.95 0.12
C LEU A 112 16.70 3.44 -0.02
N GLY A 113 15.65 2.64 -0.02
CA GLY A 113 15.73 1.21 -0.30
C GLY A 113 14.37 0.53 -0.30
N HIS A 114 14.33 -0.67 -0.86
CA HIS A 114 13.14 -1.52 -0.89
C HIS A 114 13.53 -2.96 -0.52
N SER A 115 12.60 -3.75 0.00
CA SER A 115 12.79 -5.16 0.34
C SER A 115 14.02 -5.40 1.23
N ILE A 116 14.22 -4.55 2.25
CA ILE A 116 15.42 -4.56 3.10
C ILE A 116 15.28 -5.64 4.18
N GLN A 117 16.06 -6.71 4.07
CA GLN A 117 16.06 -7.78 5.06
C GLN A 117 16.76 -7.37 6.36
N LYS A 118 16.07 -7.57 7.49
CA LYS A 118 16.64 -7.42 8.83
C LYS A 118 17.10 -8.79 9.32
N ILE A 119 18.41 -8.96 9.47
CA ILE A 119 19.03 -10.24 9.84
C ILE A 119 19.75 -10.07 11.19
N ALA A 120 19.52 -10.99 12.12
CA ALA A 120 20.30 -11.13 13.34
C ALA A 120 20.98 -12.51 13.38
N GLY A 121 22.28 -12.53 13.10
CA GLY A 121 23.03 -13.77 12.94
C GLY A 121 22.52 -14.59 11.75
N ALA A 122 21.98 -15.79 12.02
CA ALA A 122 21.43 -16.68 11.00
C ALA A 122 19.91 -16.56 10.84
N VAL A 123 19.25 -15.65 11.55
CA VAL A 123 17.79 -15.52 11.58
C VAL A 123 17.36 -14.23 10.91
N THR A 124 16.46 -14.33 9.93
CA THR A 124 15.73 -13.18 9.39
C THR A 124 14.67 -12.76 10.41
N LEU A 125 14.84 -11.57 10.98
CA LEU A 125 13.91 -10.97 11.94
C LEU A 125 12.67 -10.38 11.26
N GLY A 126 12.83 -9.93 10.01
CA GLY A 126 11.79 -9.32 9.21
C GLY A 126 12.33 -8.72 7.93
N GLU A 127 11.47 -8.04 7.20
CA GLU A 127 11.76 -7.33 5.95
C GLU A 127 11.00 -6.01 5.99
N LEU A 128 11.66 -4.93 5.57
CA LEU A 128 11.04 -3.62 5.41
C LEU A 128 10.67 -3.46 3.93
N ASP A 129 9.41 -3.17 3.62
CA ASP A 129 8.98 -3.08 2.22
C ASP A 129 9.64 -1.89 1.52
N PHE A 130 9.56 -0.68 2.13
CA PHE A 130 10.25 0.51 1.64
C PHE A 130 10.83 1.35 2.77
N VAL A 131 11.96 1.97 2.49
CA VAL A 131 12.53 3.06 3.29
C VAL A 131 12.66 4.27 2.40
N VAL A 132 12.02 5.36 2.77
CA VAL A 132 11.98 6.59 1.99
C VAL A 132 12.39 7.78 2.84
N PHE A 133 12.98 8.80 2.21
CA PHE A 133 13.16 10.10 2.83
C PHE A 133 12.05 11.04 2.36
N ASN A 134 11.21 11.51 3.28
CA ASN A 134 10.17 12.48 2.98
C ASN A 134 10.75 13.89 3.01
N GLN A 135 10.87 14.51 1.84
CA GLN A 135 11.46 15.84 1.70
C GLN A 135 10.58 16.96 2.29
N GLN A 136 9.30 16.71 2.55
CA GLN A 136 8.40 17.70 3.15
C GLN A 136 8.54 17.77 4.67
N THR A 137 8.71 16.61 5.33
CA THR A 137 8.89 16.53 6.79
C THR A 137 10.36 16.50 7.19
N ALA A 138 11.26 16.21 6.25
CA ALA A 138 12.68 15.94 6.46
C ALA A 138 12.94 14.71 7.36
N GLU A 139 12.09 13.69 7.23
CA GLU A 139 12.14 12.46 8.03
C GLU A 139 12.40 11.24 7.15
N VAL A 140 13.04 10.22 7.73
CA VAL A 140 13.12 8.89 7.13
C VAL A 140 11.92 8.09 7.59
N GLU A 141 11.17 7.56 6.63
CA GLU A 141 9.96 6.80 6.87
C GLU A 141 10.17 5.34 6.45
N HIS A 142 9.73 4.42 7.30
CA HIS A 142 9.57 3.02 6.98
C HIS A 142 8.12 2.77 6.57
N TRP A 143 7.90 2.33 5.32
CA TRP A 143 6.58 1.99 4.83
C TRP A 143 6.39 0.48 4.75
N GLU A 144 5.24 0.05 5.25
CA GLU A 144 4.69 -1.29 5.07
C GLU A 144 3.46 -1.17 4.18
N VAL A 145 3.39 -1.98 3.11
CA VAL A 145 2.32 -1.89 2.12
C VAL A 145 1.56 -3.21 2.04
N ALA A 146 0.22 -3.14 1.95
CA ALA A 146 -0.59 -4.35 1.88
C ALA A 146 -1.85 -4.16 1.06
N LEU A 147 -2.04 -5.03 0.08
CA LEU A 147 -3.33 -5.22 -0.58
C LEU A 147 -4.08 -6.38 0.09
N LYS A 148 -5.20 -6.07 0.74
CA LYS A 148 -6.05 -7.05 1.45
C LYS A 148 -7.53 -6.80 1.20
N TYR A 149 -8.30 -7.88 1.28
CA TYR A 149 -9.75 -7.86 1.18
C TYR A 149 -10.31 -8.59 2.39
N TYR A 150 -11.27 -7.96 3.06
CA TYR A 150 -11.93 -8.50 4.24
C TYR A 150 -13.44 -8.42 4.06
N LEU A 151 -14.14 -9.47 4.47
CA LEU A 151 -15.58 -9.52 4.61
C LEU A 151 -15.93 -9.22 6.07
N GLY A 152 -16.65 -8.13 6.30
CA GLY A 152 -17.20 -7.81 7.60
C GLY A 152 -18.48 -8.59 7.86
N GLU A 153 -18.53 -9.33 8.97
CA GLU A 153 -19.72 -10.03 9.44
C GLU A 153 -20.27 -9.39 10.73
N GLY A 154 -21.53 -9.69 11.06
CA GLY A 154 -22.12 -9.33 12.34
C GLY A 154 -22.28 -7.82 12.56
N GLN A 155 -21.70 -7.31 13.64
CA GLN A 155 -21.76 -5.89 14.02
C GLN A 155 -20.51 -5.12 13.57
N PHE A 156 -19.72 -5.70 12.66
CA PHE A 156 -18.50 -5.10 12.12
C PHE A 156 -17.42 -4.78 13.17
N ALA A 157 -17.44 -5.49 14.31
CA ALA A 157 -16.36 -5.40 15.29
C ALA A 157 -15.03 -5.85 14.65
N LEU A 158 -13.89 -5.34 15.13
CA LEU A 158 -12.57 -5.59 14.51
C LEU A 158 -12.26 -7.08 14.29
N ALA A 159 -12.67 -7.94 15.23
CA ALA A 159 -12.48 -9.39 15.16
C ALA A 159 -13.34 -10.08 14.08
N GLN A 160 -14.37 -9.42 13.56
CA GLN A 160 -15.37 -9.96 12.63
C GLN A 160 -15.08 -9.61 11.16
N TRP A 161 -13.87 -9.15 10.87
CA TRP A 161 -13.39 -8.87 9.52
C TRP A 161 -12.47 -10.00 9.04
N TYR A 162 -13.00 -10.86 8.17
CA TYR A 162 -12.36 -12.09 7.73
C TYR A 162 -11.85 -11.99 6.29
N GLY A 163 -10.62 -12.44 6.04
CA GLY A 163 -10.05 -12.56 4.72
C GLY A 163 -10.58 -13.80 3.98
N LEU A 164 -9.95 -14.12 2.85
CA LEU A 164 -10.31 -15.29 2.03
C LEU A 164 -10.28 -16.60 2.83
N ASN A 165 -9.31 -16.74 3.75
CA ASN A 165 -9.35 -17.79 4.76
C ASN A 165 -9.86 -17.20 6.07
N ARG A 166 -10.73 -17.91 6.79
CA ARG A 166 -11.27 -17.45 8.09
C ARG A 166 -10.22 -17.18 9.16
N GLN A 167 -9.05 -17.81 9.05
CA GLN A 167 -7.95 -17.54 9.99
C GLN A 167 -7.33 -16.16 9.74
N ASP A 168 -7.37 -15.65 8.51
CA ASP A 168 -6.81 -14.35 8.10
C ASP A 168 -7.74 -13.20 8.51
N THR A 169 -7.71 -12.79 9.77
CA THR A 169 -8.52 -11.64 10.22
C THR A 169 -7.77 -10.32 10.09
N LEU A 170 -8.51 -9.21 9.94
CA LEU A 170 -7.97 -7.85 9.98
C LEU A 170 -7.26 -7.60 11.32
N GLN A 171 -7.90 -8.01 12.43
CA GLN A 171 -7.32 -7.93 13.77
C GLN A 171 -5.94 -8.60 13.84
N ARG A 172 -5.80 -9.81 13.29
CA ARG A 172 -4.53 -10.53 13.29
C ARG A 172 -3.45 -9.79 12.48
N LYS A 173 -3.83 -9.23 11.33
CA LYS A 173 -2.91 -8.44 10.50
C LYS A 173 -2.43 -7.17 11.22
N LEU A 174 -3.33 -6.45 11.87
CA LEU A 174 -2.97 -5.24 12.64
C LEU A 174 -2.12 -5.56 13.86
N LYS A 175 -2.44 -6.64 14.57
CA LYS A 175 -1.60 -7.14 15.67
C LYS A 175 -0.19 -7.46 15.20
N HIS A 176 -0.05 -8.16 14.07
CA HIS A 176 1.27 -8.45 13.49
C HIS A 176 2.04 -7.17 13.12
N PHE A 177 1.37 -6.15 12.58
CA PHE A 177 2.01 -4.88 12.27
C PHE A 177 2.60 -4.20 13.51
N THR A 178 1.78 -3.99 14.54
CA THR A 178 2.23 -3.26 15.73
C THR A 178 3.20 -4.05 16.60
N GLU A 179 3.15 -5.39 16.59
CA GLU A 179 4.04 -6.22 17.43
C GLU A 179 5.33 -6.63 16.73
N ARG A 180 5.37 -6.65 15.39
CA ARG A 180 6.49 -7.22 14.61
C ARG A 180 7.05 -6.29 13.56
N GLN A 181 6.25 -5.85 12.59
CA GLN A 181 6.77 -5.11 11.42
C GLN A 181 7.38 -3.76 11.84
N PHE A 182 6.74 -3.05 12.75
CA PHE A 182 7.21 -1.74 13.22
C PHE A 182 8.16 -1.81 14.42
N GLN A 183 8.74 -2.98 14.74
CA GLN A 183 9.72 -3.09 15.83
C GLN A 183 11.11 -2.55 15.45
N PHE A 184 11.37 -2.33 14.16
CA PHE A 184 12.67 -1.88 13.67
C PHE A 184 12.73 -0.35 13.61
N THR A 185 13.69 0.23 14.32
CA THR A 185 13.93 1.68 14.37
C THR A 185 15.09 2.11 13.48
N GLU A 186 15.77 1.18 12.81
CA GLU A 186 16.94 1.45 11.98
C GLU A 186 16.87 0.66 10.67
N ALA A 187 17.23 1.29 9.56
CA ALA A 187 17.33 0.63 8.27
C ALA A 187 18.59 1.08 7.52
N ASN A 188 19.53 0.16 7.29
CA ASN A 188 20.77 0.43 6.55
C ASN A 188 21.52 1.70 7.02
N GLN A 189 21.65 1.91 8.34
CA GLN A 189 22.30 3.07 8.98
C GLN A 189 21.52 4.40 8.91
N HIS A 190 20.24 4.36 8.52
CA HIS A 190 19.29 5.46 8.67
C HIS A 190 18.34 5.24 9.84
#